data_AF-A0A2E4KVZ1-F1
#
_entry.id   AF-A0A2E4KVZ1-F1
#
_cell.length_a   1.000
_cell.length_b   1.000
_cell.length_c   1.000
_cell.angle_alpha   90.00
_cell.angle_beta   90.00
_cell.angle_gamma   90.00
#
_symmetry.space_group_name_H-M   'P 1'
#
loop_
_entity.id
_entity.type
_entity.pdbx_description
1 polymer ?
#
loop_
_entity_poly.entity_id
_entity_poly.type
_entity_poly.pdbx_seq_one_letter_code
_entity_poly.pdbx_strand_id
1 'polypeptide(L)'
;MTTHHVVARNFSTHSENRMHSYEMASRYGFQGALVPGVAIYGHLVKPLVDHFGAAWLNDSCIVLKLIKPTYHGDELTIEWPGVGEDVVATNQRGELISIISTASPQVIANVPDELSLLGKVKLPGRPEIAWDNVCIGEVFSPWAVQLSGDENRRFASEIGDDSTLYATHIHPHYLLSLANEALMQEYVMPAWIHVKSKITHRAALQVDDEVVLRSVVADRSERKGHQFIAIHLSFWRGEEIALDIEHHAIFRIAE
;
A
#
# COMPACT_ATOMS: atom_id res chain seq x y z
N MET A 1 -4.78 4.91 24.89
CA MET A 1 -5.12 5.87 23.83
C MET A 1 -3.88 6.66 23.48
N THR A 2 -3.46 6.55 22.22
CA THR A 2 -2.33 7.28 21.64
C THR A 2 -2.87 8.20 20.56
N THR A 3 -2.39 9.44 20.53
CA THR A 3 -2.76 10.44 19.53
C THR A 3 -1.50 11.04 18.92
N HIS A 4 -1.40 11.06 17.60
CA HIS A 4 -0.32 11.71 16.86
C HIS A 4 -0.90 12.77 15.92
N HIS A 5 -0.23 13.91 15.82
CA HIS A 5 -0.54 14.94 14.84
C HIS A 5 0.54 14.95 13.77
N VAL A 6 0.14 14.88 12.51
CA VAL A 6 1.04 14.87 11.36
C VAL A 6 0.54 15.86 10.31
N VAL A 7 1.47 16.42 9.55
CA VAL A 7 1.13 17.22 8.36
C VAL A 7 1.39 16.34 7.14
N ALA A 8 0.33 16.05 6.38
CA ALA A 8 0.42 15.21 5.21
C ALA A 8 1.28 15.88 4.14
N ARG A 9 2.21 15.13 3.56
CA ARG A 9 3.15 15.63 2.57
C ARG A 9 3.08 14.77 1.32
N ASN A 10 3.01 15.43 0.18
CA ASN A 10 3.12 14.78 -1.12
C ASN A 10 4.59 14.73 -1.54
N PHE A 11 5.20 13.54 -1.49
CA PHE A 11 6.57 13.26 -1.94
C PHE A 11 6.64 12.75 -3.39
N SER A 12 5.48 12.53 -4.03
CA SER A 12 5.35 11.90 -5.33
C SER A 12 5.11 12.91 -6.46
N THR A 13 5.69 14.11 -6.35
CA THR A 13 5.52 15.22 -7.32
C THR A 13 6.02 14.88 -8.73
N HIS A 14 6.86 13.85 -8.88
CA HIS A 14 7.37 13.33 -10.16
C HIS A 14 6.86 11.93 -10.49
N SER A 15 5.83 11.43 -9.81
CA SER A 15 5.29 10.09 -10.08
C SER A 15 4.53 10.01 -11.41
N GLU A 16 4.52 8.83 -12.02
CA GLU A 16 3.75 8.53 -13.24
C GLU A 16 2.24 8.73 -13.00
N ASN A 17 1.79 8.55 -11.75
CA ASN A 17 0.43 8.83 -11.33
C ASN A 17 0.17 10.33 -11.22
N ARG A 18 -0.45 10.89 -12.27
CA ARG A 18 -0.73 12.32 -12.35
C ARG A 18 -1.78 12.78 -11.34
N MET A 19 -2.46 11.90 -10.61
CA MET A 19 -3.32 12.31 -9.48
C MET A 19 -2.56 13.07 -8.37
N HIS A 20 -1.23 12.95 -8.34
CA HIS A 20 -0.34 13.73 -7.48
C HIS A 20 0.06 15.10 -8.07
N SER A 21 -0.51 15.47 -9.22
CA SER A 21 -0.40 16.81 -9.83
C SER A 21 -1.72 17.57 -9.69
N TYR A 22 -1.65 18.88 -9.47
CA TYR A 22 -2.83 19.73 -9.32
C TYR A 22 -3.73 19.70 -10.56
N GLU A 23 -3.12 19.80 -11.76
CA GLU A 23 -3.86 19.89 -13.02
C GLU A 23 -4.76 18.66 -13.26
N MET A 24 -4.23 17.45 -13.07
CA MET A 24 -5.02 16.23 -13.28
C MET A 24 -6.07 16.06 -12.18
N ALA A 25 -5.70 16.32 -10.92
CA ALA A 25 -6.60 16.16 -9.79
C ALA A 25 -7.85 17.07 -9.93
N SER A 26 -7.66 18.33 -10.34
CA SER A 26 -8.78 19.26 -10.57
C SER A 26 -9.75 18.82 -11.68
N ARG A 27 -9.28 18.11 -12.71
CA ARG A 27 -10.16 17.57 -13.77
C ARG A 27 -11.16 16.54 -13.25
N TYR A 28 -10.80 15.82 -12.18
CA TYR A 28 -11.67 14.87 -11.50
C TYR A 28 -12.34 15.47 -10.25
N GLY A 29 -12.34 16.80 -10.11
CA GLY A 29 -13.02 17.50 -9.01
C GLY A 29 -12.26 17.50 -7.68
N PHE A 30 -11.00 17.07 -7.64
CA PHE A 30 -10.17 17.16 -6.44
C PHE A 30 -9.63 18.58 -6.22
N GLN A 31 -9.45 18.96 -4.96
CA GLN A 31 -9.03 20.30 -4.55
C GLN A 31 -7.54 20.58 -4.81
N GLY A 32 -6.76 19.56 -5.17
CA GLY A 32 -5.34 19.66 -5.46
C GLY A 32 -4.68 18.29 -5.57
N ALA A 33 -3.35 18.30 -5.68
CA ALA A 33 -2.54 17.09 -5.72
C ALA A 33 -2.79 16.20 -4.49
N LEU A 34 -3.08 14.92 -4.73
CA LEU A 34 -3.34 13.96 -3.66
C LEU A 34 -2.04 13.54 -2.98
N VAL A 35 -2.10 13.23 -1.68
CA VAL A 35 -1.04 12.52 -0.97
C VAL A 35 -1.17 11.02 -1.24
N PRO A 36 -0.08 10.29 -1.53
CA PRO A 36 -0.15 8.83 -1.72
C PRO A 36 -0.79 8.11 -0.54
N GLY A 37 -1.74 7.21 -0.81
CA GLY A 37 -2.41 6.42 0.23
C GLY A 37 -1.45 5.56 1.06
N VAL A 38 -0.35 5.13 0.45
CA VAL A 38 0.74 4.40 1.11
C VAL A 38 1.47 5.25 2.16
N ALA A 39 1.54 6.58 1.96
CA ALA A 39 2.11 7.48 2.95
C ALA A 39 1.17 7.65 4.15
N ILE A 40 -0.15 7.73 3.89
CA ILE A 40 -1.16 7.74 4.95
C ILE A 40 -1.10 6.46 5.79
N TYR A 41 -0.89 5.31 5.15
CA TYR A 41 -0.62 4.05 5.85
C TYR A 41 0.61 4.14 6.76
N GLY A 42 1.70 4.75 6.29
CA GLY A 42 2.89 5.00 7.10
C GLY A 42 2.61 5.75 8.40
N HIS A 43 1.74 6.77 8.37
CA HIS A 43 1.34 7.47 9.60
C HIS A 43 0.45 6.62 10.52
N LEU A 44 -0.46 5.82 9.95
CA LEU A 44 -1.43 5.01 10.70
C LEU A 44 -0.79 3.84 11.45
N VAL A 45 0.34 3.29 10.95
CA VAL A 45 1.00 2.16 11.62
C VAL A 45 1.83 2.57 12.82
N LYS A 46 2.24 3.85 12.92
CA LYS A 46 3.10 4.35 14.00
C LYS A 46 2.61 3.98 15.40
N PRO A 47 1.35 4.27 15.82
CA PRO A 47 0.89 3.91 17.16
C PRO A 47 0.93 2.40 17.44
N LEU A 48 0.78 1.55 16.42
CA LEU A 48 0.86 0.09 16.55
C LEU A 48 2.31 -0.36 16.75
N VAL A 49 3.23 0.16 15.94
CA VAL A 49 4.66 -0.15 16.04
C VAL A 49 5.26 0.41 17.33
N ASP A 50 4.88 1.63 17.74
CA ASP A 50 5.35 2.23 19.00
C ASP A 50 4.92 1.40 20.22
N HIS A 51 3.79 0.69 20.14
CA HIS A 51 3.27 -0.14 21.23
C HIS A 51 3.81 -1.57 21.24
N PHE A 52 3.79 -2.24 20.08
CA PHE A 52 4.15 -3.66 19.97
C PHE A 52 5.61 -3.89 19.53
N GLY A 53 6.28 -2.85 19.04
CA GLY A 53 7.62 -2.93 18.47
C GLY A 53 7.71 -3.90 17.30
N ALA A 54 8.83 -4.61 17.22
CA ALA A 54 9.10 -5.58 16.16
C ALA A 54 8.08 -6.72 16.10
N ALA A 55 7.38 -7.05 17.20
CA ALA A 55 6.40 -8.12 17.21
C ALA A 55 5.26 -7.88 16.20
N TRP A 56 4.85 -6.61 16.02
CA TRP A 56 3.80 -6.26 15.05
C TRP A 56 4.25 -6.47 13.60
N LEU A 57 5.53 -6.24 13.30
CA LEU A 57 6.12 -6.50 11.98
C LEU A 57 6.34 -7.99 11.71
N ASN A 58 6.30 -8.83 12.75
CA ASN A 58 6.44 -10.27 12.63
C ASN A 58 5.10 -10.98 12.47
N ASP A 59 4.07 -10.54 13.18
CA ASP A 59 2.79 -11.24 13.20
C ASP A 59 1.66 -10.22 13.37
N SER A 60 1.13 -9.75 12.25
CA SER A 60 -0.06 -8.91 12.26
C SER A 60 -0.84 -9.07 10.97
N CYS A 61 -2.16 -8.91 11.05
CA CYS A 61 -3.02 -8.81 9.88
C CYS A 61 -3.94 -7.61 10.06
N ILE A 62 -3.95 -6.72 9.08
CA ILE A 62 -4.74 -5.50 9.11
C ILE A 62 -5.45 -5.26 7.80
N VAL A 63 -6.51 -4.46 7.85
CA VAL A 63 -7.18 -3.91 6.67
C VAL A 63 -7.10 -2.39 6.75
N LEU A 64 -6.38 -1.81 5.80
CA LEU A 64 -6.36 -0.38 5.50
C LEU A 64 -7.53 -0.02 4.59
N LYS A 65 -8.28 1.02 4.95
CA LYS A 65 -9.30 1.65 4.09
C LYS A 65 -9.03 3.14 3.97
N LEU A 66 -8.80 3.60 2.74
CA LEU A 66 -8.64 5.01 2.41
C LEU A 66 -10.01 5.55 1.98
N ILE A 67 -10.61 6.38 2.84
CA ILE A 67 -12.03 6.77 2.76
C ILE A 67 -12.17 8.07 2.00
N LYS A 68 -11.31 9.05 2.30
CA LYS A 68 -11.27 10.35 1.63
C LYS A 68 -9.84 10.68 1.18
N PRO A 69 -9.68 11.41 0.08
CA PRO A 69 -8.39 11.92 -0.33
C PRO A 69 -7.79 12.84 0.74
N THR A 70 -6.46 12.84 0.81
CA THR A 70 -5.67 13.78 1.62
C THR A 70 -4.86 14.67 0.69
N TYR A 71 -4.71 15.95 1.05
CA TYR A 71 -3.94 16.92 0.29
C TYR A 71 -2.63 17.27 0.99
N HIS A 72 -1.66 17.77 0.23
CA HIS A 72 -0.43 18.30 0.82
C HIS A 72 -0.77 19.45 1.78
N GLY A 73 -0.24 19.39 3.00
CA GLY A 73 -0.49 20.38 4.04
C GLY A 73 -1.73 20.13 4.90
N ASP A 74 -2.53 19.10 4.60
CA ASP A 74 -3.61 18.70 5.52
C ASP A 74 -3.01 18.27 6.86
N GLU A 75 -3.57 18.79 7.96
CA GLU A 75 -3.24 18.33 9.30
C GLU A 75 -4.11 17.12 9.62
N LEU A 76 -3.46 15.99 9.93
CA LEU A 76 -4.12 14.77 10.31
C LEU A 76 -3.92 14.49 11.80
N THR A 77 -4.98 14.06 12.44
CA THR A 77 -4.97 13.48 13.79
C THR A 77 -5.14 11.98 13.66
N ILE A 78 -4.11 11.23 14.08
CA ILE A 78 -4.08 9.78 14.11
C ILE A 78 -4.38 9.35 15.54
N GLU A 79 -5.46 8.60 15.74
CA GLU A 79 -5.90 8.15 17.06
C GLU A 79 -5.98 6.63 17.11
N TRP A 80 -5.46 6.06 18.19
CA TRP A 80 -5.59 4.65 18.50
C TRP A 80 -5.98 4.46 19.97
N PRO A 81 -7.22 4.00 20.26
CA PRO A 81 -7.68 3.85 21.63
C PRO A 81 -6.90 2.78 22.41
N GLY A 82 -6.58 1.66 21.76
CA GLY A 82 -5.81 0.55 22.32
C GLY A 82 -6.01 -0.77 21.58
N VAL A 83 -5.49 -1.85 22.14
CA VAL A 83 -5.54 -3.20 21.55
C VAL A 83 -6.98 -3.64 21.29
N GLY A 84 -7.25 -4.15 20.08
CA GLY A 84 -8.58 -4.58 19.65
C GLY A 84 -9.43 -3.47 19.02
N GLU A 85 -8.97 -2.21 19.10
CA GLU A 85 -9.64 -1.06 18.50
C GLU A 85 -8.92 -0.61 17.22
N ASP A 86 -9.68 0.07 16.36
CA ASP A 86 -9.18 0.59 15.09
C ASP A 86 -8.25 1.81 15.28
N VAL A 87 -7.28 1.96 14.38
CA VAL A 87 -6.54 3.22 14.23
C VAL A 87 -7.29 4.09 13.23
N VAL A 88 -7.55 5.33 13.60
CA VAL A 88 -8.34 6.27 12.80
C VAL A 88 -7.54 7.51 12.47
N ALA A 89 -7.58 7.94 11.20
CA ALA A 89 -7.08 9.24 10.77
C ALA A 89 -8.25 10.19 10.48
N THR A 90 -8.26 11.36 11.10
CA THR A 90 -9.17 12.47 10.78
C THR A 90 -8.38 13.71 10.35
N ASN A 91 -8.95 14.55 9.50
CA ASN A 91 -8.32 15.82 9.11
C ASN A 91 -8.73 16.99 10.03
N GLN A 92 -8.18 18.17 9.81
CA GLN A 92 -8.47 19.40 10.53
C GLN A 92 -9.95 19.85 10.50
N ARG A 93 -10.76 19.28 9.59
CA ARG A 93 -12.21 19.53 9.51
C ARG A 93 -13.04 18.47 10.24
N GLY A 94 -12.40 17.53 10.93
CA GLY A 94 -13.04 16.39 11.59
C GLY A 94 -13.54 15.33 10.61
N GLU A 95 -13.08 15.34 9.36
CA GLU A 95 -13.48 14.33 8.38
C GLU A 95 -12.63 13.07 8.51
N LEU A 96 -13.31 11.92 8.50
CA LEU A 96 -12.65 10.62 8.46
C LEU A 96 -11.91 10.42 7.14
N ILE A 97 -10.59 10.26 7.23
CA ILE A 97 -9.69 10.09 6.09
C ILE A 97 -9.38 8.62 5.84
N SER A 98 -9.02 7.88 6.90
CA SER A 98 -8.57 6.50 6.76
C SER A 98 -8.73 5.72 8.06
N ILE A 99 -8.84 4.40 7.93
CA ILE A 99 -8.93 3.46 9.05
C ILE A 99 -7.95 2.30 8.81
N ILE A 100 -7.27 1.87 9.86
CA ILE A 100 -6.69 0.53 9.98
C ILE A 100 -7.51 -0.27 10.99
N SER A 101 -8.06 -1.40 10.56
CA SER A 101 -8.71 -2.36 11.44
C SER A 101 -7.86 -3.63 11.56
N THR A 102 -7.80 -4.21 12.76
CA THR A 102 -7.18 -5.53 12.95
C THR A 102 -8.04 -6.60 12.28
N ALA A 103 -7.41 -7.58 11.65
CA ALA A 103 -8.07 -8.71 11.00
C ALA A 103 -7.44 -10.02 11.45
N SER A 104 -8.17 -11.13 11.25
CA SER A 104 -7.59 -12.46 11.42
C SER A 104 -6.75 -12.80 10.17
N PRO A 105 -5.48 -13.22 10.34
CA PRO A 105 -4.68 -13.69 9.21
C PRO A 105 -5.34 -14.93 8.60
N GLN A 106 -5.35 -15.01 7.27
CA GLN A 106 -5.63 -16.28 6.60
C GLN A 106 -4.38 -17.14 6.68
N VAL A 107 -4.58 -18.42 6.99
CA VAL A 107 -3.54 -19.44 6.80
C VAL A 107 -3.33 -19.58 5.31
N ILE A 108 -2.11 -19.31 4.85
CA ILE A 108 -1.68 -19.57 3.48
C ILE A 108 -0.59 -20.62 3.55
N ALA A 109 -0.58 -21.56 2.61
CA ALA A 109 0.58 -22.41 2.40
C ALA A 109 1.62 -21.64 1.58
N ASN A 110 2.90 -21.97 1.77
CA ASN A 110 3.98 -21.51 0.89
C ASN A 110 3.97 -22.29 -0.45
N VAL A 111 2.78 -22.54 -0.99
CA VAL A 111 2.55 -23.31 -2.22
C VAL A 111 2.06 -22.33 -3.29
N PRO A 112 2.85 -22.06 -4.34
CA PRO A 112 2.48 -21.09 -5.38
C PRO A 112 1.12 -21.34 -6.03
N ASP A 113 0.71 -22.60 -6.17
CA ASP A 113 -0.59 -22.99 -6.74
C ASP A 113 -1.78 -22.50 -5.90
N GLU A 114 -1.70 -22.68 -4.58
CA GLU A 114 -2.74 -22.22 -3.64
C GLU A 114 -2.87 -20.68 -3.61
N LEU A 115 -1.83 -19.98 -4.09
CA LEU A 115 -1.79 -18.53 -4.23
C LEU A 115 -2.13 -18.05 -5.65
N SER A 116 -2.56 -18.96 -6.52
CA SER A 116 -2.84 -18.69 -7.93
C SER A 116 -1.64 -18.13 -8.72
N LEU A 117 -0.41 -18.38 -8.25
CA LEU A 117 0.83 -17.90 -8.88
C LEU A 117 1.31 -18.79 -10.04
N LEU A 118 0.59 -19.87 -10.36
CA LEU A 118 0.83 -20.72 -11.53
C LEU A 118 -0.06 -20.39 -12.74
N GLY A 119 -0.79 -19.28 -12.65
CA GLY A 119 -1.60 -18.76 -13.75
C GLY A 119 -0.78 -18.37 -14.99
N LYS A 120 -1.49 -17.91 -16.02
CA LYS A 120 -0.83 -17.42 -17.24
C LYS A 120 -0.01 -16.18 -16.90
N VAL A 121 1.29 -16.20 -17.21
CA VAL A 121 2.13 -15.01 -17.08
C VAL A 121 1.64 -13.94 -18.06
N LYS A 122 1.44 -12.73 -17.55
CA LYS A 122 1.03 -11.57 -18.32
C LYS A 122 2.07 -11.26 -19.40
N LEU A 123 1.60 -10.84 -20.57
CA LEU A 123 2.49 -10.49 -21.67
C LEU A 123 3.32 -9.23 -21.32
N PRO A 124 4.64 -9.24 -21.61
CA PRO A 124 5.48 -8.06 -21.45
C PRO A 124 4.99 -6.89 -22.31
N GLY A 125 5.23 -5.65 -21.88
CA GLY A 125 5.02 -4.46 -22.72
C GLY A 125 4.35 -3.24 -22.08
N ARG A 126 4.05 -3.26 -20.77
CA ARG A 126 3.46 -2.12 -20.03
C ARG A 126 2.38 -1.34 -20.80
N PRO A 127 1.29 -1.98 -21.27
CA PRO A 127 0.22 -1.25 -21.95
C PRO A 127 -0.44 -0.24 -21.00
N GLU A 128 -1.08 0.80 -21.55
CA GLU A 128 -1.98 1.65 -20.77
C GLU A 128 -3.10 0.80 -20.18
N ILE A 129 -3.35 0.94 -18.88
CA ILE A 129 -4.35 0.11 -18.19
C ILE A 129 -5.75 0.38 -18.76
N ALA A 130 -6.45 -0.69 -19.09
CA ALA A 130 -7.80 -0.63 -19.62
C ALA A 130 -8.59 -1.84 -19.12
N TRP A 131 -9.92 -1.73 -19.14
CA TRP A 131 -10.78 -2.82 -18.68
C TRP A 131 -10.42 -4.16 -19.33
N ASP A 132 -10.19 -4.19 -20.64
CA ASP A 132 -10.00 -5.43 -21.40
C ASP A 132 -8.62 -6.08 -21.20
N ASN A 133 -7.62 -5.32 -20.72
CA ASN A 133 -6.26 -5.84 -20.51
C ASN A 133 -5.93 -6.15 -19.04
N VAL A 134 -6.88 -5.95 -18.13
CA VAL A 134 -6.81 -6.45 -16.75
C VAL A 134 -7.48 -7.83 -16.72
N CYS A 135 -6.72 -8.91 -16.67
CA CYS A 135 -7.28 -10.26 -16.69
C CYS A 135 -7.07 -10.96 -15.33
N ILE A 136 -8.17 -11.35 -14.68
CA ILE A 136 -8.12 -12.10 -13.42
C ILE A 136 -7.37 -13.41 -13.62
N GLY A 137 -6.47 -13.74 -12.69
CA GLY A 137 -5.62 -14.92 -12.74
C GLY A 137 -4.35 -14.75 -13.57
N GLU A 138 -4.13 -13.59 -14.21
CA GLU A 138 -2.82 -13.31 -14.82
C GLU A 138 -1.78 -13.03 -13.75
N VAL A 139 -0.64 -13.70 -13.89
CA VAL A 139 0.51 -13.58 -13.00
C VAL A 139 1.46 -12.54 -13.58
N PHE A 140 1.90 -11.59 -12.76
CA PHE A 140 2.88 -10.60 -13.17
C PHE A 140 4.27 -11.20 -13.21
N SER A 141 5.17 -10.57 -13.97
CA SER A 141 6.57 -11.00 -14.00
C SER A 141 7.15 -10.90 -12.58
N PRO A 142 7.69 -11.98 -11.99
CA PRO A 142 8.29 -11.88 -10.66
C PRO A 142 9.59 -11.06 -10.73
N TRP A 143 9.88 -10.28 -9.70
CA TRP A 143 11.13 -9.53 -9.62
C TRP A 143 11.76 -9.61 -8.23
N ALA A 144 13.09 -9.59 -8.19
CA ALA A 144 13.85 -9.53 -6.96
C ALA A 144 14.01 -8.06 -6.53
N VAL A 145 13.91 -7.82 -5.22
CA VAL A 145 14.16 -6.53 -4.58
C VAL A 145 15.14 -6.73 -3.45
N GLN A 146 16.21 -5.95 -3.47
CA GLN A 146 17.08 -5.77 -2.32
C GLN A 146 16.50 -4.65 -1.44
N LEU A 147 16.05 -4.99 -0.23
CA LEU A 147 15.46 -4.02 0.69
C LEU A 147 16.54 -3.16 1.35
N SER A 148 17.08 -2.21 0.58
CA SER A 148 18.25 -1.43 0.99
C SER A 148 17.97 -0.49 2.17
N GLY A 149 18.99 -0.28 3.00
CA GLY A 149 18.93 0.68 4.10
C GLY A 149 18.70 2.12 3.64
N ASP A 150 19.18 2.49 2.44
CA ASP A 150 19.04 3.84 1.88
C ASP A 150 17.57 4.14 1.54
N GLU A 151 16.92 3.24 0.81
CA GLU A 151 15.49 3.35 0.50
C GLU A 151 14.65 3.30 1.77
N ASN A 152 14.99 2.43 2.72
CA ASN A 152 14.27 2.34 3.99
C ASN A 152 14.30 3.67 4.77
N ARG A 153 15.48 4.31 4.84
CA ARG A 153 15.62 5.64 5.46
C ARG A 153 14.84 6.71 4.69
N ARG A 154 14.84 6.66 3.35
CA ARG A 154 14.05 7.57 2.53
C ARG A 154 12.56 7.46 2.88
N PHE A 155 11.98 6.26 2.82
CA PHE A 155 10.56 6.04 3.11
C PHE A 155 10.17 6.37 4.55
N ALA A 156 11.03 6.10 5.53
CA ALA A 156 10.80 6.52 6.92
C ALA A 156 10.82 8.06 7.07
N SER A 157 11.78 8.73 6.42
CA SER A 157 11.92 10.19 6.46
C SER A 157 10.76 10.93 5.80
N GLU A 158 10.15 10.35 4.76
CA GLU A 158 8.92 10.87 4.13
C GLU A 158 7.78 10.91 5.15
N ILE A 159 7.65 9.88 5.99
CA ILE A 159 6.64 9.86 7.06
C ILE A 159 7.03 10.76 8.24
N GLY A 160 8.33 11.06 8.38
CA GLY A 160 8.87 11.66 9.59
C GLY A 160 8.84 10.69 10.77
N ASP A 161 8.91 9.38 10.49
CA ASP A 161 8.98 8.37 11.54
C ASP A 161 10.43 8.18 11.99
N ASP A 162 10.68 8.54 13.25
CA ASP A 162 11.98 8.56 13.90
C ASP A 162 12.28 7.31 14.74
N SER A 163 11.41 6.29 14.65
CA SER A 163 11.60 5.05 15.37
C SER A 163 12.95 4.39 15.02
N THR A 164 13.76 4.15 16.06
CA THR A 164 15.05 3.46 15.93
C THR A 164 14.94 2.03 15.42
N LEU A 165 13.74 1.44 15.46
CA LEU A 165 13.45 0.11 14.93
C LEU A 165 13.81 -0.01 13.44
N TYR A 166 13.58 1.07 12.67
CA TYR A 166 13.82 1.08 11.23
C TYR A 166 15.29 1.24 10.83
N ALA A 167 16.21 1.29 11.81
CA ALA A 167 17.64 1.09 11.54
C ALA A 167 17.93 -0.34 11.07
N THR A 168 17.08 -1.30 11.45
CA THR A 168 17.24 -2.74 11.11
C THR A 168 16.03 -3.33 10.40
N HIS A 169 14.82 -2.86 10.70
CA HIS A 169 13.59 -3.38 10.11
C HIS A 169 13.10 -2.50 8.95
N ILE A 170 12.39 -3.10 8.00
CA ILE A 170 11.81 -2.35 6.88
C ILE A 170 10.53 -1.63 7.29
N HIS A 171 10.45 -0.35 6.96
CA HIS A 171 9.32 0.52 7.26
C HIS A 171 8.07 0.11 6.45
N PRO A 172 6.87 -0.04 7.07
CA PRO A 172 5.67 -0.50 6.38
C PRO A 172 5.25 0.36 5.17
N HIS A 173 5.46 1.68 5.23
CA HIS A 173 5.31 2.57 4.07
C HIS A 173 6.09 2.09 2.83
N TYR A 174 7.33 1.64 2.99
CA TYR A 174 8.14 1.12 1.90
C TYR A 174 7.52 -0.17 1.33
N LEU A 175 7.19 -1.12 2.21
CA LEU A 175 6.63 -2.41 1.82
C LEU A 175 5.33 -2.25 1.02
N LEU A 176 4.42 -1.39 1.48
CA LEU A 176 3.17 -1.17 0.76
C LEU A 176 3.37 -0.40 -0.55
N SER A 177 4.39 0.46 -0.64
CA SER A 177 4.72 1.16 -1.89
C SER A 177 5.16 0.19 -2.99
N LEU A 178 5.74 -0.96 -2.66
CA LEU A 178 6.08 -1.99 -3.64
C LEU A 178 4.85 -2.64 -4.29
N ALA A 179 3.66 -2.55 -3.67
CA ALA A 179 2.40 -2.95 -4.33
C ALA A 179 1.99 -1.99 -5.44
N ASN A 180 2.32 -0.70 -5.32
CA ASN A 180 2.14 0.26 -6.41
C ASN A 180 3.13 -0.04 -7.54
N GLU A 181 4.39 -0.32 -7.18
CA GLU A 181 5.42 -0.69 -8.16
C GLU A 181 5.03 -1.96 -8.93
N ALA A 182 4.42 -2.95 -8.28
CA ALA A 182 3.90 -4.15 -8.93
C ALA A 182 2.94 -3.83 -10.07
N LEU A 183 2.01 -2.89 -9.85
CA LEU A 183 1.07 -2.44 -10.87
C LEU A 183 1.78 -1.62 -11.95
N MET A 184 2.64 -0.69 -11.55
CA MET A 184 3.32 0.21 -12.47
C MET A 184 4.31 -0.52 -13.36
N GLN A 185 4.97 -1.59 -12.91
CA GLN A 185 5.82 -2.43 -13.77
C GLN A 185 5.08 -3.13 -14.89
N GLU A 186 3.75 -3.31 -14.76
CA GLU A 186 2.94 -4.08 -15.69
C GLU A 186 2.00 -3.22 -16.53
N TYR A 187 1.69 -2.02 -16.06
CA TYR A 187 0.78 -1.09 -16.73
C TYR A 187 1.31 0.34 -16.70
N VAL A 188 0.96 1.11 -17.73
CA VAL A 188 0.97 2.56 -17.66
C VAL A 188 -0.34 3.01 -17.01
N MET A 189 -0.25 3.69 -15.86
CA MET A 189 -1.41 4.06 -15.04
C MET A 189 -1.40 5.57 -14.75
N PRO A 190 -1.85 6.41 -15.69
CA PRO A 190 -1.66 7.86 -15.59
C PRO A 190 -2.54 8.52 -14.51
N ALA A 191 -3.64 7.89 -14.11
CA ALA A 191 -4.53 8.38 -13.07
C ALA A 191 -5.15 7.21 -12.31
N TRP A 192 -4.67 6.95 -11.10
CA TRP A 192 -5.20 5.88 -10.25
C TRP A 192 -5.24 6.27 -8.78
N ILE A 193 -6.09 5.59 -8.02
CA ILE A 193 -6.31 5.86 -6.60
C ILE A 193 -6.23 4.56 -5.81
N HIS A 194 -5.28 4.48 -4.88
CA HIS A 194 -5.24 3.42 -3.86
C HIS A 194 -6.44 3.59 -2.91
N VAL A 195 -7.23 2.54 -2.70
CA VAL A 195 -8.45 2.63 -1.88
C VAL A 195 -8.46 1.68 -0.68
N LYS A 196 -7.78 0.54 -0.78
CA LYS A 196 -7.81 -0.48 0.26
C LYS A 196 -6.59 -1.38 0.12
N SER A 197 -6.06 -1.81 1.26
CA SER A 197 -5.18 -2.98 1.31
C SER A 197 -5.49 -3.86 2.49
N LYS A 198 -5.42 -5.18 2.32
CA LYS A 198 -5.27 -6.12 3.43
C LYS A 198 -3.81 -6.53 3.45
N ILE A 199 -3.15 -6.38 4.59
CA ILE A 199 -1.71 -6.61 4.74
C ILE A 199 -1.51 -7.61 5.87
N THR A 200 -0.75 -8.66 5.60
CA THR A 200 -0.44 -9.72 6.57
C THR A 200 1.07 -9.86 6.72
N HIS A 201 1.60 -9.42 7.85
CA HIS A 201 2.97 -9.65 8.28
C HIS A 201 3.08 -11.06 8.88
N ARG A 202 4.01 -11.85 8.36
CA ARG A 202 4.27 -13.25 8.79
C ARG A 202 5.69 -13.45 9.32
N ALA A 203 6.61 -12.61 8.86
CA ALA A 203 7.93 -12.45 9.40
C ALA A 203 8.42 -11.02 9.11
N ALA A 204 9.12 -10.42 10.06
CA ALA A 204 9.70 -9.10 9.83
C ALA A 204 10.78 -9.16 8.75
N LEU A 205 10.65 -8.27 7.77
CA LEU A 205 11.68 -8.01 6.77
C LEU A 205 12.72 -7.04 7.34
N GLN A 206 13.99 -7.36 7.13
CA GLN A 206 15.12 -6.58 7.61
C GLN A 206 15.76 -5.79 6.47
N VAL A 207 16.51 -4.75 6.84
CA VAL A 207 17.45 -4.06 5.94
C VAL A 207 18.42 -5.09 5.37
N ASP A 208 18.64 -5.00 4.07
CA ASP A 208 19.47 -5.91 3.26
C ASP A 208 18.90 -7.33 3.09
N ASP A 209 17.63 -7.57 3.45
CA ASP A 209 16.93 -8.77 2.96
C ASP A 209 16.75 -8.69 1.44
N GLU A 210 16.98 -9.82 0.76
CA GLU A 210 16.58 -10.04 -0.63
C GLU A 210 15.25 -10.77 -0.66
N VAL A 211 14.28 -10.21 -1.38
CA VAL A 211 12.94 -10.78 -1.53
C VAL A 211 12.55 -10.89 -2.99
N VAL A 212 11.83 -11.96 -3.34
CA VAL A 212 11.17 -12.10 -4.64
C VAL A 212 9.71 -11.73 -4.49
N LEU A 213 9.28 -10.71 -5.23
CA LEU A 213 7.89 -10.29 -5.28
C LEU A 213 7.16 -11.08 -6.37
N ARG A 214 6.02 -11.64 -6.01
CA ARG A 214 5.14 -12.38 -6.93
C ARG A 214 3.72 -11.91 -6.77
N SER A 215 3.06 -11.58 -7.88
CA SER A 215 1.68 -11.13 -7.83
C SER A 215 0.79 -11.73 -8.91
N VAL A 216 -0.49 -11.80 -8.58
CA VAL A 216 -1.57 -12.23 -9.48
C VAL A 216 -2.72 -11.24 -9.41
N VAL A 217 -3.39 -11.01 -10.54
CA VAL A 217 -4.64 -10.24 -10.57
C VAL A 217 -5.74 -11.04 -9.89
N ALA A 218 -6.17 -10.59 -8.71
CA ALA A 218 -7.16 -11.25 -7.88
C ALA A 218 -8.60 -10.82 -8.22
N ASP A 219 -8.79 -9.57 -8.65
CA ASP A 219 -10.12 -9.04 -9.01
C ASP A 219 -10.04 -7.98 -10.10
N ARG A 220 -11.12 -7.88 -10.87
CA ARG A 220 -11.46 -6.75 -11.74
C ARG A 220 -12.94 -6.49 -11.63
N SER A 221 -13.30 -5.31 -11.13
CA SER A 221 -14.69 -4.97 -10.85
C SER A 221 -15.02 -3.53 -11.23
N GLU A 222 -16.31 -3.26 -11.44
CA GLU A 222 -16.83 -1.91 -11.68
C GLU A 222 -17.86 -1.57 -10.61
N ARG A 223 -17.76 -0.37 -10.03
CA ARG A 223 -18.70 0.10 -9.02
C ARG A 223 -18.90 1.60 -9.13
N LYS A 224 -20.15 2.03 -9.28
CA LYS A 224 -20.52 3.46 -9.44
C LYS A 224 -19.72 4.14 -10.57
N GLY A 225 -19.50 3.44 -11.68
CA GLY A 225 -18.73 3.94 -12.83
C GLY A 225 -17.20 3.94 -12.66
N HIS A 226 -16.67 3.64 -11.47
CA HIS A 226 -15.23 3.46 -11.28
C HIS A 226 -14.84 2.02 -11.59
N GLN A 227 -13.70 1.84 -12.26
CA GLN A 227 -13.12 0.52 -12.54
C GLN A 227 -11.95 0.25 -11.60
N PHE A 228 -11.96 -0.95 -11.03
CA PHE A 228 -11.05 -1.40 -9.99
C PHE A 228 -10.23 -2.59 -10.46
N ILE A 229 -8.98 -2.63 -10.01
CA ILE A 229 -8.12 -3.81 -10.03
C ILE A 229 -7.77 -4.18 -8.59
N ALA A 230 -7.75 -5.47 -8.29
CA ALA A 230 -7.08 -5.99 -7.10
C ALA A 230 -5.98 -6.96 -7.50
N ILE A 231 -4.84 -6.86 -6.83
CA ILE A 231 -3.76 -7.85 -6.94
C ILE A 231 -3.51 -8.48 -5.58
N HIS A 232 -3.15 -9.76 -5.56
CA HIS A 232 -2.49 -10.38 -4.41
C HIS A 232 -1.00 -10.39 -4.67
N LEU A 233 -0.23 -9.71 -3.82
CA LEU A 233 1.22 -9.61 -3.88
C LEU A 233 1.82 -10.33 -2.68
N SER A 234 2.81 -11.17 -2.93
CA SER A 234 3.53 -11.95 -1.90
C SER A 234 5.02 -11.65 -1.97
N PHE A 235 5.65 -11.54 -0.79
CA PHE A 235 7.07 -11.27 -0.60
C PHE A 235 7.75 -12.53 -0.10
N TRP A 236 8.55 -13.15 -0.97
CA TRP A 236 9.22 -14.41 -0.70
C TRP A 236 10.65 -14.17 -0.26
N ARG A 237 11.01 -14.60 0.95
CA ARG A 237 12.40 -14.65 1.43
C ARG A 237 12.85 -16.11 1.38
N GLY A 238 13.50 -16.48 0.28
CA GLY A 238 13.73 -17.89 -0.06
C GLY A 238 12.41 -18.58 -0.43
N GLU A 239 12.06 -19.64 0.30
CA GLU A 239 10.83 -20.42 0.07
C GLU A 239 9.66 -19.99 0.99
N GLU A 240 9.89 -19.06 1.90
CA GLU A 240 8.92 -18.62 2.91
C GLU A 240 8.33 -17.25 2.55
N ILE A 241 7.02 -17.08 2.77
CA ILE A 241 6.35 -15.79 2.60
C ILE A 241 6.48 -14.98 3.88
N ALA A 242 7.16 -13.84 3.80
CA ALA A 242 7.34 -12.92 4.92
C ALA A 242 6.18 -11.91 5.05
N LEU A 243 5.59 -11.53 3.92
CA LEU A 243 4.51 -10.54 3.83
C LEU A 243 3.61 -10.87 2.64
N ASP A 244 2.31 -10.68 2.79
CA ASP A 244 1.39 -10.64 1.67
C ASP A 244 0.39 -9.49 1.76
N ILE A 245 -0.01 -9.00 0.58
CA ILE A 245 -0.83 -7.80 0.42
C ILE A 245 -1.90 -8.07 -0.64
N GLU A 246 -3.16 -7.99 -0.26
CA GLU A 246 -4.25 -7.74 -1.23
C GLU A 246 -4.34 -6.23 -1.44
N HIS A 247 -3.98 -5.75 -2.63
CA HIS A 247 -3.93 -4.32 -2.94
C HIS A 247 -5.00 -3.94 -3.95
N HIS A 248 -5.84 -2.95 -3.62
CA HIS A 248 -6.94 -2.49 -4.46
C HIS A 248 -6.73 -1.05 -4.92
N ALA A 249 -6.85 -0.84 -6.23
CA ALA A 249 -6.76 0.46 -6.85
C ALA A 249 -7.93 0.73 -7.80
N ILE A 250 -8.39 1.97 -7.85
CA ILE A 250 -9.21 2.50 -8.94
C ILE A 250 -8.25 2.86 -10.07
N PHE A 251 -8.36 2.23 -11.24
CA PHE A 251 -7.56 2.57 -12.41
C PHE A 251 -8.32 3.42 -13.44
N ARG A 252 -9.66 3.50 -13.31
CA ARG A 252 -10.49 4.43 -14.06
C ARG A 252 -11.51 5.07 -13.13
N ILE A 253 -11.49 6.40 -13.06
CA ILE A 253 -12.44 7.19 -12.26
C ILE A 253 -13.66 7.47 -13.14
N ALA A 254 -14.87 7.36 -12.57
CA ALA A 254 -16.10 7.79 -13.25
C ALA A 254 -15.99 9.26 -13.66
N GLU A 255 -16.49 9.59 -14.85
CA GLU A 255 -16.63 10.97 -15.35
C GLU A 255 -17.83 11.69 -14.73
#